data_AF-A0AA35X0D5-F1
#
_entry.id   AF-A0AA35X0D5-F1
#
_cell.length_a   1.000
_cell.length_b   1.000
_cell.length_c   1.000
_cell.angle_alpha   90.00
_cell.angle_beta   90.00
_cell.angle_gamma   90.00
#
_symmetry.space_group_name_H-M   'P 1'
#
loop_
_entity.id
_entity.type
_entity.pdbx_description
1 polymer ?
#
loop_
_entity_poly.entity_id
_entity_poly.type
_entity_poly.pdbx_seq_one_letter_code
_entity_poly.pdbx_strand_id
1 'polypeptide(L)'
;MKLVYVCIAALCIAVALTAFADQVEVTEIKDNKNGIYQAVELEEGGKFFHDRAYTITNIPKEFRGLTQVSTSADCPGGQDYRLTFEIDRSAYVYQAWDSRHTAPEDRGQDPKGWFTTGYTDTEETLMLDAPHAPTEYFIYKSNEPYPKGTVELLGIDEVIGDPVIMWTIFVEEGVLPVDPTGNLTTTWGEIKSDQ
;
A
#
# COMPACT_ATOMS: atom_id res chain seq x y z
N MET A 1 7.32 29.11 62.74
CA MET A 1 6.67 29.60 61.50
C MET A 1 7.78 30.18 60.62
N LYS A 2 8.13 29.73 59.41
CA LYS A 2 7.51 28.83 58.42
C LYS A 2 8.66 28.12 57.66
N LEU A 3 8.60 26.80 57.48
CA LEU A 3 9.39 26.11 56.47
C LEU A 3 8.72 26.37 55.10
N VAL A 4 9.48 26.88 54.14
CA VAL A 4 9.04 27.05 52.76
C VAL A 4 9.60 25.88 51.96
N TYR A 5 8.72 24.93 51.62
CA TYR A 5 9.02 23.87 50.65
C TYR A 5 8.91 24.46 49.25
N VAL A 6 10.02 24.49 48.51
CA VAL A 6 10.03 24.78 47.07
C VAL A 6 9.93 23.43 46.36
N CYS A 7 8.73 23.07 45.92
CA CYS A 7 8.52 21.94 45.03
C CYS A 7 8.90 22.34 43.61
N ILE A 8 10.01 21.79 43.09
CA ILE A 8 10.36 21.90 41.68
C ILE A 8 9.61 20.78 40.94
N ALA A 9 8.52 21.14 40.27
CA ALA A 9 7.85 20.24 39.32
C ALA A 9 8.63 20.29 38.00
N ALA A 10 9.44 19.26 37.74
CA ALA A 10 10.04 19.04 36.43
C ALA A 10 8.97 18.47 35.49
N LEU A 11 8.42 19.32 34.62
CA LEU A 11 7.50 18.92 33.58
C LEU A 11 8.33 18.40 32.39
N CYS A 12 8.56 17.09 32.34
CA CYS A 12 9.14 16.44 31.16
C CYS A 12 8.07 16.38 30.06
N ILE A 13 8.10 17.33 29.13
CA ILE A 13 7.32 17.25 27.88
C ILE A 13 8.09 16.30 26.97
N ALA A 14 7.68 15.03 26.96
CA ALA A 14 8.08 14.10 25.92
C ALA A 14 7.33 14.46 24.64
N VAL A 15 7.98 15.15 23.71
CA VAL A 15 7.48 15.30 22.35
C VAL A 15 7.69 13.95 21.67
N ALA A 16 6.63 13.16 21.57
CA ALA A 16 6.62 11.99 20.71
C ALA A 16 6.64 12.49 19.26
N LEU A 17 7.83 12.54 18.65
CA LEU A 17 7.97 12.63 17.21
C LEU A 17 7.50 11.28 16.64
N THR A 18 6.23 11.20 16.25
CA THR A 18 5.79 10.19 15.28
C THR A 18 6.45 10.55 13.96
N ALA A 19 7.60 9.94 13.69
CA ALA A 19 8.11 9.84 12.33
C ALA A 19 7.10 8.99 11.55
N PHE A 20 6.27 9.64 10.74
CA PHE A 20 5.58 8.93 9.68
C PHE A 20 6.66 8.45 8.71
N ALA A 21 6.62 7.17 8.35
CA ALA A 21 7.49 6.67 7.29
C ALA A 21 7.22 7.50 6.02
N ASP A 22 8.29 7.87 5.33
CA ASP A 22 8.19 8.69 4.12
C ASP A 22 7.49 7.87 3.03
N GLN A 23 6.51 8.47 2.34
CA GLN A 23 5.76 7.80 1.28
C GLN A 23 6.69 7.39 0.14
N VAL A 24 6.48 6.20 -0.43
CA VAL A 24 7.13 5.81 -1.69
C VAL A 24 6.60 6.73 -2.78
N GLU A 25 7.49 7.46 -3.44
CA GLU A 25 7.08 8.38 -4.50
C GLU A 25 6.72 7.56 -5.76
N VAL A 26 5.52 7.77 -6.29
CA VAL A 26 5.04 7.14 -7.52
C VAL A 26 4.85 8.18 -8.61
N THR A 27 5.50 7.98 -9.75
CA THR A 27 5.47 8.90 -10.90
C THR A 27 5.26 8.15 -12.22
N GLU A 28 5.11 8.89 -13.32
CA GLU A 28 5.04 8.34 -14.69
C GLU A 28 3.99 7.22 -14.88
N ILE A 29 2.85 7.34 -14.20
CA ILE A 29 1.77 6.36 -14.23
C ILE A 29 1.10 6.37 -15.60
N LYS A 30 1.20 5.26 -16.33
CA LYS A 30 0.67 5.09 -17.69
C LYS A 30 0.22 3.66 -17.94
N ASP A 31 -0.84 3.49 -18.70
CA ASP A 31 -1.26 2.19 -19.21
C ASP A 31 -1.09 2.09 -20.74
N ASN A 32 -1.40 0.93 -21.31
CA ASN A 32 -1.42 0.73 -22.76
C ASN A 32 -2.78 1.02 -23.40
N LYS A 33 -3.75 1.60 -22.68
CA LYS A 33 -5.11 1.86 -23.14
C LYS A 33 -5.60 3.30 -22.92
N ASN A 34 -4.70 4.20 -22.50
CA ASN A 34 -4.93 5.63 -22.24
C ASN A 34 -5.84 5.94 -21.04
N GLY A 35 -5.78 5.11 -20.00
CA GLY A 35 -6.35 5.40 -18.70
C GLY A 35 -5.69 6.63 -18.04
N ILE A 36 -6.40 7.19 -17.05
CA ILE A 36 -5.92 8.32 -16.25
C ILE A 36 -5.77 7.85 -14.82
N TYR A 37 -4.69 8.28 -14.16
CA TYR A 37 -4.32 7.87 -12.81
C TYR A 37 -3.78 9.04 -12.01
N GLN A 38 -3.79 8.90 -10.69
CA GLN A 38 -3.18 9.84 -9.77
C GLN A 38 -2.45 9.09 -8.65
N ALA A 39 -1.26 9.56 -8.27
CA ALA A 39 -0.64 9.18 -7.02
C ALA A 39 -1.23 10.04 -5.90
N VAL A 40 -1.84 9.42 -4.91
CA VAL A 40 -2.47 10.08 -3.76
C VAL A 40 -2.16 9.30 -2.48
N GLU A 41 -2.39 9.91 -1.33
CA GLU A 41 -2.29 9.21 -0.05
C GLU A 41 -3.50 8.30 0.17
N LEU A 42 -3.26 7.07 0.62
CA LEU A 42 -4.29 6.13 1.04
C LEU A 42 -4.81 6.50 2.44
N GLU A 43 -5.94 7.19 2.49
CA GLU A 43 -6.54 7.71 3.72
C GLU A 43 -8.01 7.29 3.91
N GLU A 44 -8.43 7.19 5.17
CA GLU A 44 -9.80 6.85 5.53
C GLU A 44 -10.78 7.93 5.03
N GLY A 45 -11.79 7.55 4.25
CA GLY A 45 -12.70 8.49 3.60
C GLY A 45 -12.13 9.17 2.35
N GLY A 46 -10.89 8.84 1.96
CA GLY A 46 -10.28 9.25 0.71
C GLY A 46 -11.01 8.69 -0.51
N LYS A 47 -10.63 9.11 -1.71
CA LYS A 47 -11.27 8.62 -2.94
C LYS A 47 -10.82 7.21 -3.28
N PHE A 48 -11.79 6.34 -3.59
CA PHE A 48 -11.50 5.02 -4.14
C PHE A 48 -10.97 5.14 -5.58
N PHE A 49 -11.68 5.90 -6.42
CA PHE A 49 -11.26 6.28 -7.78
C PHE A 49 -11.09 7.79 -7.87
N HIS A 50 -10.07 8.26 -8.60
CA HIS A 50 -9.82 9.71 -8.70
C HIS A 50 -10.98 10.46 -9.37
N ASP A 51 -11.69 9.80 -10.29
CA ASP A 51 -12.77 10.34 -11.13
C ASP A 51 -14.19 10.01 -10.67
N ARG A 52 -14.35 9.39 -9.49
CA ARG A 52 -15.65 9.19 -8.84
C ARG A 52 -15.68 9.83 -7.46
N ALA A 53 -16.86 9.84 -6.87
CA ALA A 53 -17.09 10.28 -5.50
C ALA A 53 -17.09 9.12 -4.50
N TYR A 54 -16.77 7.88 -4.94
CA TYR A 54 -16.72 6.71 -4.07
C TYR A 54 -15.57 6.85 -3.08
N THR A 55 -15.84 6.54 -1.82
CA THR A 55 -14.83 6.62 -0.76
C THR A 55 -14.20 5.26 -0.48
N ILE A 56 -12.96 5.28 0.01
CA ILE A 56 -12.31 4.11 0.59
C ILE A 56 -12.48 4.13 2.11
N THR A 57 -12.94 3.03 2.70
CA THR A 57 -13.20 2.91 4.15
C THR A 57 -12.65 1.60 4.70
N ASN A 58 -12.62 1.50 6.03
CA ASN A 58 -12.14 0.34 6.79
C ASN A 58 -10.69 -0.05 6.41
N ILE A 59 -9.83 0.93 6.17
CA ILE A 59 -8.44 0.66 5.79
C ILE A 59 -7.69 0.11 7.01
N PRO A 60 -7.07 -1.09 6.91
CA PRO A 60 -6.16 -1.61 7.93
C PRO A 60 -5.09 -0.58 8.28
N LYS A 61 -4.70 -0.51 9.55
CA LYS A 61 -3.89 0.61 10.05
C LYS A 61 -2.51 0.67 9.41
N GLU A 62 -1.96 -0.50 9.09
CA GLU A 62 -0.69 -0.72 8.39
C GLU A 62 -0.67 -0.14 6.97
N PHE A 63 -1.83 0.02 6.31
CA PHE A 63 -1.89 0.54 4.95
C PHE A 63 -2.23 2.04 4.88
N ARG A 64 -2.59 2.66 6.01
CA ARG A 64 -2.91 4.10 6.05
C ARG A 64 -1.67 4.93 5.82
N GLY A 65 -1.79 5.95 4.98
CA GLY A 65 -0.68 6.83 4.63
C GLY A 65 0.25 6.27 3.56
N LEU A 66 -0.01 5.08 3.02
CA LEU A 66 0.72 4.55 1.86
C LEU A 66 0.35 5.31 0.58
N THR A 67 1.23 5.30 -0.41
CA THR A 67 0.93 5.92 -1.71
C THR A 67 0.00 5.01 -2.51
N GLN A 68 -1.19 5.50 -2.82
CA GLN A 68 -2.17 4.87 -3.69
C GLN A 68 -1.96 5.30 -5.15
N VAL A 69 -1.94 4.34 -6.06
CA VAL A 69 -2.16 4.57 -7.49
C VAL A 69 -3.67 4.54 -7.73
N SER A 70 -4.30 5.71 -7.61
CA SER A 70 -5.75 5.86 -7.78
C SER A 70 -6.12 5.78 -9.26
N THR A 71 -6.98 4.83 -9.60
CA THR A 71 -7.39 4.51 -10.97
C THR A 71 -8.66 5.26 -11.36
N SER A 72 -8.90 5.40 -12.67
CA SER A 72 -10.22 5.80 -13.20
C SER A 72 -11.21 4.63 -13.07
N ALA A 73 -12.46 4.91 -12.72
CA ALA A 73 -13.46 3.85 -12.55
C ALA A 73 -13.76 3.06 -13.84
N ASP A 74 -13.66 3.72 -15.00
CA ASP A 74 -13.88 3.09 -16.30
C ASP A 74 -12.56 2.68 -16.98
N CYS A 75 -11.49 2.48 -16.20
CA CYS A 75 -10.22 2.02 -16.73
C CYS A 75 -10.41 0.66 -17.43
N PRO A 76 -9.95 0.51 -18.68
CA PRO A 76 -10.18 -0.73 -19.42
C PRO A 76 -9.34 -1.88 -18.84
N GLY A 77 -9.96 -3.04 -18.61
CA GLY A 77 -9.29 -4.27 -18.13
C GLY A 77 -8.83 -5.21 -19.26
N GLY A 78 -8.57 -6.48 -18.90
CA GLY A 78 -8.29 -7.60 -19.83
C GLY A 78 -6.84 -8.09 -19.85
N GLN A 79 -6.62 -9.32 -20.38
CA GLN A 79 -5.28 -9.96 -20.44
C GLN A 79 -4.19 -9.10 -21.11
N ASP A 80 -4.56 -8.30 -22.11
CA ASP A 80 -3.62 -7.49 -22.89
C ASP A 80 -3.25 -6.18 -22.19
N TYR A 81 -3.94 -5.82 -21.10
CA TYR A 81 -3.68 -4.58 -20.39
C TYR A 81 -2.33 -4.61 -19.66
N ARG A 82 -1.64 -3.47 -19.65
CA ARG A 82 -0.39 -3.23 -18.93
C ARG A 82 -0.48 -1.87 -18.25
N LEU A 83 -0.23 -1.81 -16.94
CA LEU A 83 -0.03 -0.58 -16.18
C LEU A 83 1.43 -0.50 -15.77
N THR A 84 2.04 0.67 -15.97
CA THR A 84 3.40 0.95 -15.53
C THR A 84 3.47 2.25 -14.75
N PHE A 85 4.37 2.30 -13.78
CA PHE A 85 4.70 3.50 -13.01
C PHE A 85 6.13 3.40 -12.47
N GLU A 86 6.73 4.52 -12.13
CA GLU A 86 8.07 4.60 -11.54
C GLU A 86 7.97 4.75 -10.02
N ILE A 87 8.79 3.99 -9.29
CA ILE A 87 8.97 4.12 -7.83
C ILE A 87 10.39 4.61 -7.51
N ASP A 88 10.52 5.48 -6.50
CA ASP A 88 11.79 6.11 -6.13
C ASP A 88 12.73 5.23 -5.28
N ARG A 89 12.18 4.14 -4.70
CA ARG A 89 12.87 3.17 -3.85
C ARG A 89 12.25 1.78 -4.00
N SER A 90 12.89 0.77 -3.38
CA SER A 90 12.34 -0.60 -3.33
C SER A 90 10.98 -0.59 -2.62
N ALA A 91 9.96 -1.25 -3.18
CA ALA A 91 8.62 -1.23 -2.60
C ALA A 91 7.84 -2.53 -2.84
N TYR A 92 7.06 -2.94 -1.85
CA TYR A 92 6.00 -3.92 -2.07
C TYR A 92 4.82 -3.26 -2.75
N VAL A 93 4.21 -3.98 -3.69
CA VAL A 93 3.00 -3.54 -4.37
C VAL A 93 1.83 -4.34 -3.84
N TYR A 94 0.79 -3.63 -3.43
CA TYR A 94 -0.47 -4.21 -3.02
C TYR A 94 -1.52 -3.98 -4.10
N GLN A 95 -2.34 -4.99 -4.33
CA GLN A 95 -3.43 -4.94 -5.29
C GLN A 95 -4.73 -5.40 -4.62
N ALA A 96 -5.74 -4.54 -4.64
CA ALA A 96 -7.03 -4.82 -4.03
C ALA A 96 -8.01 -5.39 -5.06
N TRP A 97 -8.55 -6.57 -4.76
CA TRP A 97 -9.39 -7.36 -5.63
C TRP A 97 -10.85 -7.30 -5.18
N ASP A 98 -11.75 -6.91 -6.09
CA ASP A 98 -13.19 -6.84 -5.80
C ASP A 98 -13.76 -8.23 -5.48
N SER A 99 -14.28 -8.40 -4.25
CA SER A 99 -14.73 -9.70 -3.74
C SER A 99 -15.93 -10.29 -4.48
N ARG A 100 -16.61 -9.51 -5.33
CA ARG A 100 -17.75 -9.96 -6.14
C ARG A 100 -17.31 -10.77 -7.36
N HIS A 101 -16.05 -10.68 -7.75
CA HIS A 101 -15.51 -11.32 -8.94
C HIS A 101 -14.76 -12.62 -8.57
N THR A 102 -14.69 -13.57 -9.51
CA THR A 102 -13.86 -14.79 -9.37
C THR A 102 -12.46 -14.40 -8.94
N ALA A 103 -11.97 -15.04 -7.89
CA ALA A 103 -10.66 -14.77 -7.31
C ALA A 103 -9.55 -14.93 -8.36
N PRO A 104 -8.47 -14.14 -8.29
CA PRO A 104 -7.44 -14.10 -9.33
C PRO A 104 -6.72 -15.44 -9.51
N GLU A 105 -6.68 -16.30 -8.49
CA GLU A 105 -6.09 -17.64 -8.56
C GLU A 105 -6.85 -18.59 -9.48
N ASP A 106 -8.16 -18.39 -9.57
CA ASP A 106 -9.08 -19.21 -10.35
C ASP A 106 -9.38 -18.60 -11.74
N ARG A 107 -8.80 -17.45 -12.07
CA ARG A 107 -8.95 -16.78 -13.36
C ARG A 107 -7.92 -17.24 -14.38
N GLY A 108 -8.26 -17.13 -15.66
CA GLY A 108 -7.28 -17.20 -16.74
C GLY A 108 -6.25 -16.08 -16.59
N GLN A 109 -4.97 -16.40 -16.68
CA GLN A 109 -3.85 -15.47 -16.55
C GLN A 109 -2.91 -15.66 -17.74
N ASP A 110 -2.51 -14.58 -18.40
CA ASP A 110 -1.51 -14.57 -19.46
C ASP A 110 -0.43 -13.51 -19.19
N PRO A 111 0.80 -13.91 -18.81
CA PRO A 111 1.31 -15.28 -18.75
C PRO A 111 0.68 -16.15 -17.66
N LYS A 112 0.59 -17.46 -17.91
CA LYS A 112 -0.01 -18.41 -16.95
C LYS A 112 0.68 -18.34 -15.59
N GLY A 113 -0.10 -18.00 -14.56
CA GLY A 113 0.32 -17.98 -13.17
C GLY A 113 1.12 -16.76 -12.73
N TRP A 114 1.19 -15.69 -13.55
CA TRP A 114 1.97 -14.50 -13.18
C TRP A 114 1.50 -13.90 -11.86
N PHE A 115 0.19 -13.92 -11.59
CA PHE A 115 -0.37 -13.36 -10.37
C PHE A 115 -0.19 -14.34 -9.21
N THR A 116 -0.57 -15.61 -9.39
CA THR A 116 -0.47 -16.63 -8.32
C THR A 116 0.95 -16.94 -7.87
N THR A 117 1.94 -16.69 -8.73
CA THR A 117 3.36 -16.83 -8.36
C THR A 117 3.97 -15.54 -7.83
N GLY A 118 3.41 -14.38 -8.23
CA GLY A 118 3.92 -13.07 -7.88
C GLY A 118 3.27 -12.44 -6.65
N TYR A 119 2.09 -12.90 -6.24
CA TYR A 119 1.29 -12.29 -5.19
C TYR A 119 0.73 -13.32 -4.20
N THR A 120 0.55 -12.88 -2.95
CA THR A 120 -0.06 -13.66 -1.86
C THR A 120 -1.19 -12.85 -1.24
N ASP A 121 -2.32 -13.50 -0.96
CA ASP A 121 -3.41 -12.91 -0.19
C ASP A 121 -2.92 -12.56 1.22
N THR A 122 -3.21 -11.34 1.66
CA THR A 122 -2.84 -10.86 3.00
C THR A 122 -3.87 -11.23 4.07
N GLU A 123 -5.03 -11.77 3.67
CA GLU A 123 -6.24 -11.96 4.51
C GLU A 123 -6.87 -10.65 5.01
N GLU A 124 -6.27 -9.50 4.67
CA GLU A 124 -6.79 -8.17 4.99
C GLU A 124 -7.71 -7.67 3.88
N THR A 125 -8.65 -6.80 4.27
CA THR A 125 -9.59 -6.19 3.33
C THR A 125 -9.71 -4.68 3.52
N LEU A 126 -10.18 -4.02 2.48
CA LEU A 126 -10.63 -2.62 2.52
C LEU A 126 -11.99 -2.51 1.81
N MET A 127 -12.68 -1.39 2.00
CA MET A 127 -14.02 -1.20 1.45
C MET A 127 -14.05 -0.06 0.44
N LEU A 128 -14.69 -0.30 -0.70
CA LEU A 128 -15.29 0.75 -1.52
C LEU A 128 -16.66 1.07 -0.94
N ASP A 129 -16.94 2.35 -0.69
CA ASP A 129 -18.13 2.78 0.03
C ASP A 129 -18.79 4.01 -0.63
N ALA A 130 -19.59 4.74 0.14
CA ALA A 130 -20.48 5.81 -0.29
C ALA A 130 -19.88 6.75 -1.35
N PRO A 131 -20.70 7.19 -2.33
CA PRO A 131 -22.12 6.89 -2.52
C PRO A 131 -22.41 5.51 -3.12
N HIS A 132 -21.41 4.68 -3.39
CA HIS A 132 -21.63 3.30 -3.82
C HIS A 132 -22.01 2.42 -2.61
N ALA A 133 -22.64 1.27 -2.85
CA ALA A 133 -22.89 0.31 -1.80
C ALA A 133 -21.57 -0.28 -1.27
N PRO A 134 -21.41 -0.49 0.04
CA PRO A 134 -20.20 -1.10 0.60
C PRO A 134 -19.83 -2.39 -0.15
N THR A 135 -18.62 -2.42 -0.71
CA THR A 135 -18.07 -3.55 -1.46
C THR A 135 -16.68 -3.86 -0.91
N GLU A 136 -16.45 -5.11 -0.57
CA GLU A 136 -15.20 -5.58 0.02
C GLU A 136 -14.15 -5.85 -1.06
N TYR A 137 -12.91 -5.55 -0.73
CA TYR A 137 -11.76 -5.82 -1.57
C TYR A 137 -10.71 -6.61 -0.80
N PHE A 138 -10.32 -7.78 -1.32
CA PHE A 138 -9.24 -8.60 -0.78
C PHE A 138 -7.89 -8.02 -1.17
N ILE A 139 -6.96 -7.90 -0.23
CA ILE A 139 -5.67 -7.27 -0.46
C ILE A 139 -4.62 -8.34 -0.75
N TYR A 140 -4.00 -8.25 -1.91
CA TYR A 140 -2.88 -9.11 -2.32
C TYR A 140 -1.58 -8.33 -2.28
N LYS A 141 -0.53 -8.93 -1.72
CA LYS A 141 0.82 -8.35 -1.64
C LYS A 141 1.77 -9.04 -2.61
N SER A 142 2.62 -8.28 -3.29
CA SER A 142 3.71 -8.87 -4.09
C SER A 142 4.65 -9.68 -3.19
N ASN A 143 5.00 -10.89 -3.63
CA ASN A 143 5.84 -11.82 -2.87
C ASN A 143 7.25 -11.26 -2.63
N GLU A 144 7.75 -10.50 -3.60
CA GLU A 144 9.02 -9.77 -3.54
C GLU A 144 8.78 -8.27 -3.74
N PRO A 145 9.61 -7.40 -3.15
CA PRO A 145 9.54 -5.98 -3.45
C PRO A 145 10.06 -5.72 -4.87
N TYR A 146 9.41 -4.79 -5.56
CA TYR A 146 9.91 -4.26 -6.81
C TYR A 146 11.13 -3.37 -6.53
N PRO A 147 12.21 -3.47 -7.32
CA PRO A 147 13.33 -2.54 -7.19
C PRO A 147 12.91 -1.14 -7.60
N LYS A 148 13.68 -0.14 -7.15
CA LYS A 148 13.58 1.24 -7.67
C LYS A 148 13.53 1.26 -9.19
N GLY A 149 12.61 2.05 -9.75
CA GLY A 149 12.41 2.22 -11.18
C GLY A 149 11.03 1.75 -11.64
N THR A 150 10.96 1.20 -12.84
CA THR A 150 9.69 0.82 -13.46
C THR A 150 9.08 -0.41 -12.80
N VAL A 151 7.84 -0.27 -12.32
CA VAL A 151 6.92 -1.36 -11.99
C VAL A 151 6.04 -1.61 -13.21
N GLU A 152 5.84 -2.88 -13.58
CA GLU A 152 4.84 -3.31 -14.56
C GLU A 152 3.84 -4.27 -13.91
N LEU A 153 2.56 -3.93 -14.02
CA LEU A 153 1.44 -4.76 -13.59
C LEU A 153 0.66 -5.21 -14.83
N LEU A 154 0.39 -6.51 -14.91
CA LEU A 154 -0.35 -7.11 -16.00
C LEU A 154 -1.85 -7.14 -15.65
N GLY A 155 -2.71 -7.15 -16.65
CA GLY A 155 -4.14 -7.38 -16.45
C GLY A 155 -4.47 -8.84 -16.14
N ILE A 156 -5.64 -9.05 -15.53
CA ILE A 156 -6.25 -10.39 -15.33
C ILE A 156 -7.68 -10.34 -15.85
N ASP A 157 -7.93 -10.80 -17.09
CA ASP A 157 -9.27 -11.27 -17.47
C ASP A 157 -9.29 -11.95 -18.85
N GLU A 158 -9.95 -13.11 -18.97
CA GLU A 158 -10.33 -13.73 -20.26
C GLU A 158 -11.70 -13.22 -20.76
N VAL A 159 -12.52 -12.60 -19.89
CA VAL A 159 -13.86 -12.14 -20.22
C VAL A 159 -13.81 -10.74 -20.84
N ILE A 160 -14.04 -10.67 -22.15
CA ILE A 160 -14.21 -9.42 -22.88
C ILE A 160 -15.42 -8.65 -22.30
N GLY A 161 -15.16 -7.49 -21.71
CA GLY A 161 -16.20 -6.53 -21.28
C GLY A 161 -16.37 -6.35 -19.77
N ASP A 162 -15.63 -7.10 -18.94
CA ASP A 162 -15.51 -6.81 -17.51
C ASP A 162 -14.29 -5.89 -17.30
N PRO A 163 -14.46 -4.64 -16.83
CA PRO A 163 -13.35 -3.73 -16.58
C PRO A 163 -12.64 -4.11 -15.28
N VAL A 164 -12.11 -5.33 -15.20
CA VAL A 164 -11.41 -5.79 -13.99
C VAL A 164 -9.94 -5.53 -14.17
N ILE A 165 -9.46 -4.45 -13.55
CA ILE A 165 -8.16 -4.50 -12.90
C ILE A 165 -8.30 -3.92 -11.51
N MET A 166 -7.83 -4.69 -10.53
CA MET A 166 -7.24 -4.26 -9.26
C MET A 166 -7.61 -2.83 -8.90
N TRP A 167 -8.77 -2.66 -8.29
CA TRP A 167 -9.49 -1.39 -8.36
C TRP A 167 -8.81 -0.32 -7.52
N THR A 168 -7.94 -0.72 -6.60
CA THR A 168 -6.95 0.15 -5.97
C THR A 168 -5.61 -0.57 -5.84
N ILE A 169 -4.53 0.15 -6.10
CA ILE A 169 -3.14 -0.28 -5.97
C ILE A 169 -2.47 0.66 -4.98
N PHE A 170 -1.63 0.14 -4.09
CA PHE A 170 -0.86 0.97 -3.16
C PHE A 170 0.51 0.36 -2.89
N VAL A 171 1.47 1.20 -2.49
CA VAL A 171 2.87 0.82 -2.34
C VAL A 171 3.39 1.10 -0.93
N GLU A 172 4.13 0.13 -0.41
CA GLU A 172 4.81 0.20 0.89
C GLU A 172 6.31 0.10 0.66
N GLU A 173 7.10 0.90 1.39
CA GLU A 173 8.56 0.80 1.31
C GLU A 173 9.02 -0.63 1.62
N GLY A 174 9.76 -1.21 0.69
CA GLY A 174 10.32 -2.55 0.75
C GLY A 174 11.59 -2.55 1.58
N VAL A 175 11.52 -2.06 2.82
CA VAL A 175 12.62 -2.18 3.78
C VAL A 175 12.87 -3.67 3.93
N LEU A 176 14.02 -4.15 3.44
CA LEU A 176 14.46 -5.51 3.73
C LEU A 176 14.40 -5.69 5.23
N PRO A 177 13.87 -6.82 5.76
CA PRO A 177 13.83 -7.06 7.19
C PRO A 177 15.24 -6.82 7.75
N VAL A 178 15.36 -5.73 8.51
CA VAL A 178 16.56 -5.21 9.19
C VAL A 178 17.81 -6.08 9.04
N ASP A 179 18.85 -5.51 8.43
CA ASP A 179 20.22 -5.89 8.78
C ASP A 179 20.32 -5.91 10.32
N PRO A 180 20.71 -7.04 10.97
CA PRO A 180 20.71 -7.18 12.42
C PRO A 180 21.73 -6.27 13.13
N THR A 181 22.36 -5.32 12.44
CA THR A 181 23.26 -4.30 13.01
C THR A 181 22.59 -3.30 13.97
N GLY A 182 21.31 -3.50 14.30
CA GLY A 182 20.60 -2.78 15.36
C GLY A 182 19.96 -3.66 16.42
N ASN A 183 20.33 -4.95 16.54
CA ASN A 183 19.84 -5.76 17.66
C ASN A 183 20.29 -5.12 18.98
N LEU A 184 19.33 -4.81 19.86
CA LEU A 184 19.51 -4.24 21.20
C LEU A 184 20.59 -4.95 22.05
N THR A 185 21.05 -6.13 21.66
CA THR A 185 22.12 -6.89 22.31
C THR A 185 23.52 -6.30 22.12
N THR A 186 23.81 -5.56 21.04
CA THR A 186 25.14 -4.93 20.86
C THR A 186 25.32 -3.69 21.75
N THR A 187 24.27 -2.90 21.97
CA THR A 187 24.33 -1.71 22.84
C THR A 187 24.60 -2.08 24.31
N TRP A 188 24.14 -3.26 24.77
CA TRP A 188 24.48 -3.76 26.12
C TRP A 188 25.92 -4.29 26.25
N GLY A 189 26.54 -4.70 25.13
CA GLY A 189 27.94 -5.14 25.11
C GLY A 189 28.91 -3.97 25.28
N GLU A 190 28.64 -2.86 24.60
CA GLU A 190 29.47 -1.65 24.65
C GLU A 190 29.36 -0.91 25.99
N ILE A 191 28.17 -0.88 26.62
CA ILE A 191 27.98 -0.29 27.95
C ILE A 191 28.75 -1.06 29.04
N LYS A 192 29.03 -2.36 28.84
CA LYS A 192 29.76 -3.18 29.81
C LYS A 192 31.28 -3.21 29.59
N SER A 193 31.78 -2.78 28.44
CA SER A 193 33.22 -2.67 28.18
C SER A 193 33.81 -1.34 28.68
N ASP A 194 32.97 -0.35 28.96
CA ASP A 194 33.36 1.00 29.42
C ASP A 194 33.24 1.18 30.96
N GLN A 195 33.23 0.09 31.73
CA GLN A 195 33.39 0.11 33.20
C GLN A 195 34.63 -0.65 33.67
#